data_AF-A0A6J4VIM2-F1
#
_entry.id   AF-A0A6J4VIM2-F1
#
_cell.length_a   1.000
_cell.length_b   1.000
_cell.length_c   1.000
_cell.angle_alpha   90.00
_cell.angle_beta   90.00
_cell.angle_gamma   90.00
#
_symmetry.space_group_name_H-M   'P 1'
#
loop_
_entity.id
_entity.type
_entity.pdbx_description
1 polymer ?
#
loop_
_entity_poly.entity_id
_entity_poly.type
_entity_poly.pdbx_seq_one_letter_code
_entity_poly.pdbx_strand_id
1 'polypeptide(L)' 'MTERGAKVKPRVPGVGEIAPVFVLPATDGTTVELAVVRRPVALVFLRHLA' A
#
# COMPACT_ATOMS: atom_id res chain seq x y z
N MET A 1 5.09 7.86 27.35
CA MET A 1 3.83 7.25 26.88
C MET A 1 4.17 6.43 25.65
N THR A 2 4.35 5.14 25.81
CA THR A 2 4.80 4.23 24.76
C THR A 2 3.58 3.80 23.94
N GLU A 3 3.47 4.30 22.72
CA GLU A 3 2.39 3.94 21.81
C GLU A 3 2.40 2.43 21.58
N ARG A 4 1.28 1.78 21.93
CA ARG A 4 1.03 0.39 21.56
C ARG A 4 0.89 0.35 20.05
N GLY A 5 1.95 -0.04 19.36
CA GLY A 5 1.90 -0.42 17.95
C GLY A 5 0.89 -1.55 17.78
N ALA A 6 -0.34 -1.20 17.43
CA ALA A 6 -1.37 -2.16 17.09
C ALA A 6 -0.83 -2.99 15.92
N LYS A 7 -0.64 -4.29 16.14
CA LYS A 7 -0.43 -5.25 15.06
C LYS A 7 -1.72 -5.33 14.25
N VAL A 8 -1.92 -4.39 13.35
CA VAL A 8 -3.02 -4.41 12.38
C VAL A 8 -2.75 -5.59 11.47
N LYS A 9 -3.61 -6.62 11.51
CA LYS A 9 -3.55 -7.70 10.52
C LYS A 9 -3.78 -7.07 9.15
N PRO A 10 -2.90 -7.33 8.16
CA PRO A 10 -3.08 -6.81 6.82
C PRO A 10 -4.42 -7.31 6.26
N ARG A 11 -5.30 -6.38 5.93
CA ARG A 11 -6.59 -6.64 5.27
C ARG A 11 -6.71 -5.75 4.05
N VAL A 12 -7.47 -6.22 3.06
CA VAL A 12 -7.89 -5.36 1.96
C VAL A 12 -8.87 -4.31 2.53
N PRO A 13 -8.71 -3.01 2.20
CA PRO A 13 -9.66 -1.97 2.60
C PRO A 13 -11.05 -2.22 1.99
N GLY A 14 -12.08 -1.82 2.71
CA GLY A 14 -13.44 -1.78 2.19
C GLY A 14 -13.65 -0.64 1.18
N VAL A 15 -14.75 -0.70 0.42
CA VAL A 15 -15.13 0.39 -0.49
C VAL A 15 -15.43 1.65 0.31
N GLY A 16 -14.85 2.77 -0.10
CA GLY A 16 -14.98 4.08 0.57
C GLY A 16 -14.04 4.28 1.76
N GLU A 17 -13.30 3.25 2.19
CA GLU A 17 -12.21 3.40 3.16
C GLU A 17 -10.98 4.04 2.50
N ILE A 18 -10.20 4.77 3.30
CA ILE A 18 -8.93 5.34 2.85
C ILE A 18 -7.98 4.19 2.48
N ALA A 19 -7.41 4.24 1.28
CA ALA A 19 -6.40 3.30 0.85
C ALA A 19 -5.14 3.41 1.74
N PRO A 20 -4.51 2.29 2.15
CA PRO A 20 -3.27 2.29 2.90
C PRO A 20 -2.16 3.02 2.15
N VAL A 21 -1.25 3.64 2.89
CA VAL A 21 -0.03 4.19 2.32
C VAL A 21 0.89 3.02 1.95
N PHE A 22 1.22 2.92 0.67
CA PHE A 22 2.20 1.96 0.16
C PHE A 22 3.45 2.70 -0.32
N VAL A 23 4.62 2.18 0.06
CA VAL A 23 5.90 2.54 -0.54
C VAL A 23 6.36 1.33 -1.35
N LEU A 24 6.32 1.44 -2.67
CA LEU A 24 6.61 0.36 -3.59
C LEU A 24 7.89 0.65 -4.38
N PRO A 25 8.76 -0.35 -4.61
CA PRO A 25 9.84 -0.20 -5.57
C PRO A 25 9.27 -0.11 -6.98
N ALA A 26 9.74 0.88 -7.74
CA ALA A 26 9.47 1.00 -9.16
C ALA A 26 10.47 0.18 -9.98
N THR A 27 10.13 -0.05 -11.25
CA THR A 27 10.95 -0.83 -12.19
C THR A 27 12.30 -0.16 -12.52
N ASP A 28 12.43 1.13 -12.27
CA ASP A 28 13.65 1.92 -12.46
C ASP A 28 14.56 1.96 -11.22
N GLY A 29 14.20 1.23 -10.15
CA GLY A 29 14.95 1.20 -8.89
C GLY A 29 14.63 2.36 -7.95
N THR A 30 13.73 3.28 -8.32
CA THR A 30 13.22 4.31 -7.41
C THR A 30 12.09 3.77 -6.52
N THR A 31 11.59 4.59 -5.60
CA THR A 31 10.41 4.27 -4.79
C THR A 31 9.24 5.16 -5.16
N VAL A 32 8.04 4.58 -5.16
CA VAL A 32 6.78 5.29 -5.38
C VAL A 32 5.93 5.19 -4.13
N GLU A 33 5.51 6.35 -3.62
CA GLU A 33 4.56 6.45 -2.53
C GLU A 33 3.14 6.69 -3.08
N LEU A 34 2.21 5.80 -2.76
CA LEU A 34 0.85 5.85 -3.32
C LEU A 34 0.09 7.11 -2.91
N ALA A 35 0.42 7.71 -1.77
CA ALA A 35 -0.19 8.94 -1.27
C ALA A 35 0.01 10.15 -2.21
N VAL A 36 0.98 10.07 -3.13
CA VAL A 36 1.31 11.15 -4.08
C VAL A 36 0.45 11.10 -5.34
N VAL A 37 -0.27 9.99 -5.59
CA VAL A 37 -1.03 9.81 -6.83
C VAL A 37 -2.42 10.45 -6.76
N ARG A 38 -2.60 11.60 -7.43
CA ARG A 38 -3.86 12.38 -7.45
C ARG A 38 -4.88 11.97 -8.53
N ARG A 39 -4.78 10.74 -9.04
CA ARG A 39 -5.68 10.19 -10.06
C ARG A 39 -6.17 8.80 -9.63
N PRO A 40 -7.30 8.29 -10.16
CA PRO A 40 -7.71 6.92 -9.91
C PRO A 40 -6.58 5.93 -10.25
N VAL A 41 -6.31 4.97 -9.36
CA VAL A 41 -5.28 3.93 -9.52
C VAL A 41 -5.89 2.56 -9.26
N ALA A 42 -5.47 1.56 -10.04
CA ALA A 42 -5.72 0.16 -9.77
C ALA A 42 -4.44 -0.50 -9.24
N LEU A 43 -4.52 -1.20 -8.11
CA LEU A 43 -3.44 -2.04 -7.58
C LEU A 43 -3.68 -3.48 -8.00
N VAL A 44 -2.73 -4.09 -8.71
CA VAL A 44 -2.79 -5.49 -9.14
C VAL A 44 -1.74 -6.29 -8.37
N PHE A 45 -2.19 -7.23 -7.55
CA PHE A 45 -1.31 -8.11 -6.78
C PHE A 45 -1.10 -9.43 -7.53
N LEU A 46 0.13 -9.69 -7.93
CA LEU A 46 0.52 -10.93 -8.60
C LEU A 46 1.32 -11.81 -7.64
N ARG A 47 1.00 -13.10 -7.59
CA ARG A 47 1.79 -14.08 -6.86
C ARG A 47 2.94 -14.57 -7.75
N HIS A 48 4.18 -14.38 -7.30
CA HIS A 48 5.32 -15.02 -7.97
C HIS A 48 5.28 -16.53 -7.70
N LEU A 49 5.30 -17.33 -8.77
CA LEU A 49 5.46 -18.79 -8.75
C LEU A 49 6.86 -19.12 -9.30
N ALA A 50 7.90 -18.93 -8.49
CA ALA A 50 9.25 -19.43 -8.78
C ALA A 50 9.71 -20.32 -7.64
#